data_AF-A0A5C7M457-F1
#
_entry.id   AF-A0A5C7M457-F1
#
_cell.length_a   1.000
_cell.length_b   1.000
_cell.length_c   1.000
_cell.angle_alpha   90.00
_cell.angle_beta   90.00
_cell.angle_gamma   90.00
#
_symmetry.space_group_name_H-M   'P 1'
#
loop_
_entity.id
_entity.type
_entity.pdbx_description
1 polymer ?
#
loop_
_entity_poly.entity_id
_entity_poly.type
_entity_poly.pdbx_seq_one_letter_code
_entity_poly.pdbx_strand_id
1 'polypeptide(L)'
;MPEGDDWMHNLPARYRDGQRGHDRRIMEELAAVGVPCYTVSELADRAETVPQGIPIFIDWLTHLEERVPGPESDHREILRSGLICALDDPAARGNQRAIDLLIQQLRRQPPLAGPVRDFTEYALAHIATKTDFPAIAALIDELPPDYPRGALIEYLGRVKTSEAQAIALHWLDNGYAYFAIKALVSMKAIGVRDRVAPYVNDHDPWVRKVAKRAMERLPE
;
A
#
# COMPACT_ATOMS: atom_id res chain seq x y z
N MET A 1 5.84 -21.12 -6.31
CA MET A 1 6.71 -21.52 -5.19
C MET A 1 7.64 -22.59 -5.71
N PRO A 2 8.94 -22.49 -5.39
CA PRO A 2 9.91 -23.52 -5.72
C PRO A 2 9.59 -24.86 -5.04
N GLU A 3 9.96 -25.96 -5.68
CA GLU A 3 9.73 -27.33 -5.21
C GLU A 3 11.03 -28.14 -5.32
N GLY A 4 11.30 -28.98 -4.31
CA GLY A 4 12.51 -29.81 -4.22
C GLY A 4 13.75 -29.03 -3.74
N ASP A 5 14.77 -29.75 -3.27
CA ASP A 5 15.96 -29.14 -2.65
C ASP A 5 16.91 -28.46 -3.66
N ASP A 6 16.82 -28.85 -4.94
CA ASP A 6 17.71 -28.38 -6.03
C ASP A 6 17.08 -27.25 -6.89
N TRP A 7 16.03 -26.60 -6.37
CA TRP A 7 15.21 -25.65 -7.12
C TRP A 7 16.00 -24.42 -7.62
N MET A 8 17.07 -24.02 -6.91
CA MET A 8 17.92 -22.89 -7.31
C MET A 8 18.86 -23.22 -8.48
N HIS A 9 19.16 -24.51 -8.71
CA HIS A 9 20.01 -24.96 -9.81
C HIS A 9 19.19 -25.42 -11.02
N ASN A 10 17.92 -25.78 -10.82
CA ASN A 10 16.99 -26.22 -11.87
C ASN A 10 15.85 -25.22 -12.08
N LEU A 11 16.19 -23.98 -12.42
CA LEU A 11 15.21 -22.93 -12.68
C LEU A 11 14.34 -23.26 -13.91
N PRO A 12 13.00 -23.11 -13.84
CA PRO A 12 12.16 -23.15 -15.03
C PRO A 12 12.64 -22.17 -16.10
N ALA A 13 12.65 -22.57 -17.38
CA ALA A 13 13.24 -21.83 -18.50
C ALA A 13 12.72 -20.39 -18.71
N ARG A 14 11.59 -20.04 -18.08
CA ARG A 14 11.01 -18.70 -18.09
C ARG A 14 11.77 -17.70 -17.20
N TYR A 15 12.49 -18.17 -16.18
CA TYR A 15 13.30 -17.32 -15.30
C TYR A 15 14.70 -17.17 -15.88
N ARG A 16 15.12 -15.92 -16.04
CA ARG A 16 16.46 -15.55 -16.49
C ARG A 16 16.92 -14.43 -15.57
N ASP A 17 18.12 -14.58 -15.01
CA ASP A 17 18.66 -13.62 -14.06
C ASP A 17 18.71 -12.21 -14.68
N GLY A 18 18.35 -11.21 -13.88
CA GLY A 18 18.26 -9.82 -14.31
C GLY A 18 17.10 -9.50 -15.27
N GLN A 19 16.08 -10.37 -15.38
CA GLN A 19 14.94 -10.16 -16.27
C GLN A 19 13.60 -10.32 -15.56
N ARG A 20 12.61 -9.49 -15.92
CA ARG A 20 11.20 -9.66 -15.54
C ARG A 20 10.98 -9.92 -14.04
N GLY A 21 11.65 -9.14 -13.18
CA GLY A 21 11.56 -9.30 -11.72
C GLY A 21 12.32 -10.47 -11.10
N HIS A 22 12.96 -11.34 -11.90
CA HIS A 22 13.80 -12.42 -11.38
C HIS A 22 15.23 -11.90 -11.19
N ASP A 23 15.67 -11.81 -9.95
CA ASP A 23 17.05 -11.49 -9.56
C ASP A 23 17.56 -12.57 -8.62
N ARG A 24 18.68 -13.20 -9.00
CA ARG A 24 19.24 -14.32 -8.26
C ARG A 24 19.69 -13.92 -6.85
N ARG A 25 20.12 -12.67 -6.65
CA ARG A 25 20.66 -12.21 -5.36
C ARG A 25 19.57 -12.17 -4.29
N ILE A 26 18.42 -11.52 -4.58
CA ILE A 26 17.30 -11.50 -3.62
C ILE A 26 16.71 -12.89 -3.40
N MET A 27 16.67 -13.71 -4.45
CA MET A 27 16.23 -15.11 -4.36
C MET A 27 17.09 -15.89 -3.35
N GLU A 28 18.42 -15.76 -3.42
CA GLU A 28 19.36 -16.43 -2.51
C GLU A 28 19.24 -15.88 -1.08
N GLU A 29 19.10 -14.56 -0.91
CA GLU A 29 18.89 -13.94 0.41
C GLU A 29 17.59 -14.40 1.07
N LEU A 30 16.49 -14.47 0.32
CA LEU A 30 15.21 -14.96 0.81
C LEU A 30 15.26 -16.47 1.12
N ALA A 31 15.92 -17.26 0.28
CA ALA A 31 16.14 -18.68 0.55
C ALA A 31 16.92 -18.91 1.85
N ALA A 32 17.94 -18.09 2.12
CA ALA A 32 18.77 -18.18 3.33
C ALA A 32 17.99 -17.94 4.63
N VAL A 33 16.88 -17.19 4.57
CA VAL A 33 15.96 -17.00 5.70
C VAL A 33 14.75 -17.94 5.67
N GLY A 34 14.75 -18.96 4.80
CA GLY A 34 13.69 -19.96 4.71
C GLY A 34 12.47 -19.52 3.91
N VAL A 35 12.63 -18.57 2.98
CA VAL A 35 11.58 -18.05 2.08
C VAL A 35 11.95 -18.37 0.62
N PRO A 36 11.76 -19.62 0.16
CA PRO A 36 12.05 -19.96 -1.22
C PRO A 36 11.05 -19.28 -2.17
N CYS A 37 11.52 -18.49 -3.13
CA CYS A 37 10.69 -17.89 -4.18
C CYS A 37 11.48 -17.72 -5.47
N TYR A 38 10.82 -17.75 -6.64
CA TYR A 38 11.48 -17.39 -7.90
C TYR A 38 11.47 -15.88 -8.16
N THR A 39 10.44 -15.17 -7.69
CA THR A 39 10.36 -13.70 -7.75
C THR A 39 9.63 -13.19 -6.50
N VAL A 40 9.90 -11.94 -6.13
CA VAL A 40 9.21 -11.28 -5.02
C VAL A 40 7.72 -11.10 -5.33
N SER A 41 7.36 -10.81 -6.58
CA SER A 41 5.95 -10.70 -7.00
C SER A 41 5.18 -12.00 -6.78
N GLU A 42 5.75 -13.15 -7.16
CA GLU A 42 5.10 -14.45 -6.93
C GLU A 42 4.99 -14.79 -5.44
N LEU A 43 5.94 -14.31 -4.63
CA LEU A 43 5.88 -14.46 -3.19
C LEU A 43 4.73 -13.65 -2.60
N ALA A 44 4.62 -12.37 -2.96
CA ALA A 44 3.55 -11.47 -2.52
C ALA A 44 2.15 -11.99 -2.90
N ASP A 45 2.01 -12.64 -4.06
CA ASP A 45 0.73 -13.21 -4.50
C ASP A 45 0.30 -14.48 -3.75
N ARG A 46 1.25 -15.19 -3.12
CA ARG A 46 1.03 -16.57 -2.63
C ARG A 46 1.21 -16.74 -1.13
N ALA A 47 2.01 -15.88 -0.50
CA ALA A 47 2.23 -15.92 0.94
C ALA A 47 1.32 -14.93 1.65
N GLU A 48 0.65 -15.38 2.71
CA GLU A 48 -0.17 -14.50 3.56
C GLU A 48 0.72 -13.55 4.40
N THR A 49 1.88 -14.03 4.84
CA THR A 49 2.87 -13.24 5.57
C THR A 49 4.27 -13.83 5.39
N VAL A 50 5.28 -12.98 5.38
CA VAL A 50 6.71 -13.29 5.26
C VAL A 50 7.52 -12.42 6.24
N PRO A 51 7.37 -12.60 7.58
CA PRO A 51 8.02 -11.74 8.57
C PRO A 51 9.54 -11.67 8.43
N GLN A 52 10.17 -12.80 8.15
CA GLN A 52 11.62 -12.92 7.94
C GLN A 52 12.11 -12.22 6.66
N GLY A 53 11.23 -11.96 5.70
CA GLY A 53 11.53 -11.25 4.45
C GLY A 53 11.51 -9.74 4.61
N ILE A 54 10.82 -9.19 5.62
CA ILE A 54 10.65 -7.74 5.79
C ILE A 54 11.98 -6.96 5.80
N PRO A 55 13.02 -7.37 6.56
CA PRO A 55 14.32 -6.67 6.51
C PRO A 55 14.95 -6.67 5.12
N ILE A 56 14.81 -7.79 4.37
CA ILE A 56 15.34 -7.93 3.00
C ILE A 56 14.56 -7.04 2.05
N PHE A 57 13.23 -6.98 2.13
CA PHE A 57 12.41 -6.14 1.25
C PHE A 57 12.71 -4.65 1.45
N ILE A 58 12.85 -4.20 2.70
CA ILE A 58 13.21 -2.81 3.03
C ILE A 58 14.59 -2.48 2.46
N ASP A 59 15.57 -3.34 2.70
CA ASP A 59 16.94 -3.15 2.25
C ASP A 59 17.04 -3.12 0.71
N TRP A 60 16.38 -4.07 0.02
CA TRP A 60 16.31 -4.08 -1.43
C TRP A 60 15.62 -2.87 -2.02
N LEU A 61 14.48 -2.44 -1.47
CA LEU A 61 13.77 -1.28 -1.99
C LEU A 61 14.50 0.04 -1.70
N THR A 62 15.28 0.10 -0.61
CA THR A 62 16.15 1.23 -0.28
C THR A 62 17.30 1.38 -1.29
N HIS A 63 17.88 0.25 -1.70
CA HIS A 63 19.09 0.20 -2.54
C HIS A 63 18.80 -0.28 -3.98
N LEU A 64 17.55 -0.19 -4.44
CA LEU A 64 17.13 -0.81 -5.70
C LEU A 64 17.88 -0.23 -6.90
N GLU A 65 18.03 1.08 -6.95
CA GLU A 65 18.76 1.79 -8.00
C GLU A 65 20.25 1.42 -8.04
N GLU A 66 20.85 1.14 -6.89
CA GLU A 66 22.26 0.74 -6.77
C GLU A 66 22.45 -0.73 -7.20
N ARG A 67 21.53 -1.60 -6.79
CA ARG A 67 21.57 -3.05 -7.08
C ARG A 67 21.27 -3.35 -8.54
N VAL A 68 20.38 -2.59 -9.15
CA VAL A 68 19.98 -2.72 -10.54
C VAL A 68 20.20 -1.34 -11.17
N PRO A 69 21.40 -0.98 -11.66
CA PRO A 69 21.70 0.37 -12.18
C PRO A 69 21.11 0.63 -13.58
N GLY A 70 21.01 1.91 -13.98
CA GLY A 70 20.50 2.36 -15.29
C GLY A 70 19.12 3.07 -15.24
N PRO A 71 18.47 3.34 -16.38
CA PRO A 71 17.08 3.82 -16.39
C PRO A 71 16.11 2.77 -15.84
N GLU A 72 14.87 3.17 -15.52
CA GLU A 72 13.81 2.21 -15.15
C GLU A 72 13.59 1.24 -16.33
N SER A 73 13.68 -0.06 -16.05
CA SER A 73 13.49 -1.15 -17.00
C SER A 73 12.38 -2.07 -16.48
N ASP A 74 11.79 -2.89 -17.35
CA ASP A 74 10.78 -3.87 -16.96
C ASP A 74 11.22 -4.73 -15.77
N HIS A 75 12.52 -5.09 -15.72
CA HIS A 75 13.06 -5.87 -14.61
C HIS A 75 13.03 -5.08 -13.29
N ARG A 76 13.50 -3.83 -13.29
CA ARG A 76 13.52 -3.00 -12.07
C ARG A 76 12.11 -2.62 -11.63
N GLU A 77 11.22 -2.32 -12.58
CA GLU A 77 9.84 -1.95 -12.27
C GLU A 77 9.09 -3.12 -11.62
N ILE A 78 9.23 -4.34 -12.16
CA ILE A 78 8.62 -5.54 -11.58
C ILE A 78 9.23 -5.85 -10.21
N LEU A 79 10.55 -5.73 -10.04
CA LEU A 79 11.18 -5.88 -8.72
C LEU A 79 10.61 -4.87 -7.71
N ARG A 80 10.54 -3.59 -8.10
CA ARG A 80 9.99 -2.52 -7.26
C ARG A 80 8.56 -2.82 -6.85
N SER A 81 7.71 -3.16 -7.81
CA SER A 81 6.32 -3.51 -7.55
C SER A 81 6.21 -4.72 -6.63
N GLY A 82 7.00 -5.77 -6.86
CA GLY A 82 7.03 -6.95 -6.01
C GLY A 82 7.44 -6.62 -4.57
N LEU A 83 8.48 -5.80 -4.39
CA LEU A 83 8.94 -5.34 -3.07
C LEU A 83 7.88 -4.52 -2.34
N ILE A 84 7.21 -3.60 -3.04
CA ILE A 84 6.10 -2.81 -2.50
C ILE A 84 4.95 -3.72 -2.05
N CYS A 85 4.52 -4.67 -2.90
CA CYS A 85 3.46 -5.61 -2.54
C CYS A 85 3.88 -6.52 -1.37
N ALA A 86 5.13 -6.96 -1.32
CA ALA A 86 5.64 -7.79 -0.23
C ALA A 86 5.77 -7.02 1.11
N LEU A 87 5.80 -5.68 1.06
CA LEU A 87 5.73 -4.82 2.25
C LEU A 87 4.29 -4.57 2.71
N ASP A 88 3.26 -4.93 1.93
CA ASP A 88 1.86 -5.00 2.37
C ASP A 88 1.61 -6.23 3.26
N ASP A 89 2.41 -6.35 4.32
CA ASP A 89 2.43 -7.51 5.22
C ASP A 89 2.03 -7.07 6.63
N PRO A 90 1.13 -7.78 7.32
CA PRO A 90 0.83 -7.52 8.72
C PRO A 90 2.06 -7.45 9.63
N ALA A 91 3.13 -8.19 9.34
CA ALA A 91 4.40 -8.18 10.06
C ALA A 91 5.22 -6.89 9.85
N ALA A 92 4.94 -6.11 8.80
CA ALA A 92 5.54 -4.81 8.58
C ALA A 92 4.81 -3.66 9.30
N ARG A 93 3.67 -3.95 9.96
CA ARG A 93 2.86 -2.94 10.65
C ARG A 93 3.67 -2.20 11.73
N GLY A 94 3.69 -0.87 11.64
CA GLY A 94 4.44 0.00 12.55
C GLY A 94 5.96 -0.01 12.35
N ASN A 95 6.46 -0.66 11.31
CA ASN A 95 7.87 -0.55 10.95
C ASN A 95 8.12 0.80 10.26
N GLN A 96 8.71 1.75 11.01
CA GLN A 96 8.92 3.12 10.51
C GLN A 96 9.74 3.16 9.21
N ARG A 97 10.75 2.29 9.06
CA ARG A 97 11.58 2.26 7.84
C ARG A 97 10.75 1.85 6.62
N ALA A 98 9.84 0.88 6.77
CA ALA A 98 8.96 0.48 5.67
C ALA A 98 7.96 1.61 5.34
N ILE A 99 7.38 2.25 6.35
CA ILE A 99 6.44 3.37 6.20
C ILE A 99 7.10 4.53 5.45
N ASP A 100 8.27 4.99 5.92
CA ASP A 100 9.00 6.09 5.31
C ASP A 100 9.39 5.77 3.86
N LEU A 101 9.76 4.52 3.59
CA LEU A 101 10.13 4.06 2.25
C LEU A 101 8.92 4.04 1.30
N LEU A 102 7.75 3.58 1.73
CA LEU A 102 6.53 3.64 0.91
C LEU A 102 6.09 5.08 0.64
N ILE A 103 6.21 5.98 1.62
CA ILE A 103 6.01 7.42 1.43
C ILE A 103 7.00 7.97 0.38
N GLN A 104 8.27 7.59 0.47
CA GLN A 104 9.29 7.98 -0.52
C GLN A 104 8.95 7.46 -1.93
N GLN A 105 8.45 6.22 -2.05
CA GLN A 105 8.03 5.67 -3.34
C GLN A 105 6.87 6.47 -3.94
N LEU A 106 5.89 6.90 -3.13
CA LEU A 106 4.78 7.74 -3.59
C LEU A 106 5.24 9.14 -4.05
N ARG A 107 6.30 9.68 -3.44
CA ARG A 107 6.92 10.98 -3.78
C ARG A 107 7.95 10.93 -4.91
N ARG A 108 8.31 9.73 -5.38
CA ARG A 108 9.42 9.50 -6.33
C ARG A 108 9.24 10.25 -7.65
N GLN A 109 10.37 10.61 -8.28
CA GLN A 109 10.45 11.07 -9.67
C GLN A 109 11.45 10.21 -10.47
N PRO A 110 11.09 9.70 -11.67
CA PRO A 110 9.75 9.76 -12.29
C PRO A 110 8.71 9.01 -11.43
N PRO A 111 7.42 9.39 -11.54
CA PRO A 111 6.37 8.78 -10.73
C PRO A 111 6.23 7.29 -11.05
N LEU A 112 5.79 6.51 -10.05
CA LEU A 112 5.48 5.09 -10.26
C LEU A 112 4.44 4.90 -11.37
N ALA A 113 4.43 3.73 -12.00
CA ALA A 113 3.34 3.34 -12.91
C ALA A 113 2.00 3.29 -12.16
N GLY A 114 0.90 3.57 -12.86
CA GLY A 114 -0.44 3.73 -12.27
C GLY A 114 -0.81 2.64 -11.24
N PRO A 115 -0.83 1.35 -11.62
CA PRO A 115 -1.18 0.26 -10.69
C PRO A 115 -0.25 0.18 -9.47
N VAL A 116 1.03 0.50 -9.64
CA VAL A 116 2.01 0.45 -8.55
C VAL A 116 1.77 1.58 -7.55
N ARG A 117 1.24 2.74 -7.99
CA ARG A 117 0.80 3.82 -7.07
C ARG A 117 -0.31 3.32 -6.15
N ASP A 118 -1.31 2.63 -6.70
CA ASP A 118 -2.41 2.05 -5.92
C ASP A 118 -1.86 1.07 -4.88
N PHE A 119 -1.04 0.11 -5.29
CA PHE A 119 -0.45 -0.88 -4.37
C PHE A 119 0.37 -0.22 -3.25
N THR A 120 1.15 0.81 -3.58
CA THR A 120 1.96 1.54 -2.59
C THR A 120 1.07 2.27 -1.58
N GLU A 121 -0.02 2.86 -2.06
CA GLU A 121 -1.00 3.54 -1.23
C GLU A 121 -1.69 2.56 -0.25
N TYR A 122 -2.15 1.42 -0.76
CA TYR A 122 -2.76 0.37 0.06
C TYR A 122 -1.79 -0.20 1.10
N ALA A 123 -0.57 -0.54 0.68
CA ALA A 123 0.47 -1.04 1.58
C ALA A 123 0.75 -0.04 2.71
N LEU A 124 0.95 1.24 2.36
CA LEU A 124 1.20 2.30 3.33
C LEU A 124 0.05 2.44 4.31
N ALA A 125 -1.19 2.51 3.82
CA ALA A 125 -2.36 2.55 4.68
C ALA A 125 -2.37 1.33 5.61
N HIS A 126 -2.16 0.12 5.11
CA HIS A 126 -2.27 -1.09 5.91
C HIS A 126 -1.25 -1.15 7.06
N ILE A 127 0.03 -0.86 6.78
CA ILE A 127 1.11 -0.97 7.77
C ILE A 127 1.21 0.24 8.70
N ALA A 128 0.72 1.41 8.29
CA ALA A 128 0.78 2.61 9.10
C ALA A 128 -0.07 2.51 10.38
N THR A 129 0.45 3.12 11.44
CA THR A 129 -0.19 3.25 12.75
C THR A 129 -0.67 4.67 12.97
N LYS A 130 -1.29 4.96 14.12
CA LYS A 130 -1.81 6.30 14.41
C LYS A 130 -0.71 7.35 14.59
N THR A 131 0.51 6.94 14.95
CA THR A 131 1.63 7.87 15.15
C THR A 131 2.13 8.46 13.83
N ASP A 132 1.86 7.76 12.72
CA ASP A 132 2.23 8.16 11.37
C ASP A 132 1.28 9.20 10.75
N PHE A 133 0.22 9.57 11.48
CA PHE A 133 -0.81 10.47 10.99
C PHE A 133 -0.27 11.79 10.44
N PRO A 134 0.66 12.51 11.10
CA PRO A 134 1.19 13.77 10.55
C PRO A 134 1.84 13.59 9.18
N ALA A 135 2.58 12.49 8.96
CA ALA A 135 3.24 12.22 7.70
C ALA A 135 2.23 11.85 6.60
N ILE A 136 1.21 11.05 6.94
CA ILE A 136 0.16 10.66 5.99
C ILE A 136 -0.76 11.83 5.64
N ALA A 137 -1.11 12.68 6.61
CA ALA A 137 -1.90 13.88 6.36
C ALA A 137 -1.19 14.82 5.39
N ALA A 138 0.10 15.11 5.62
CA ALA A 138 0.91 15.90 4.69
C ALA A 138 0.98 15.25 3.30
N LEU A 139 1.17 13.92 3.23
CA LEU A 139 1.20 13.20 1.97
C LEU A 139 -0.11 13.34 1.17
N ILE A 140 -1.27 13.21 1.81
CA ILE A 140 -2.58 13.34 1.13
C ILE A 140 -2.69 14.67 0.38
N ASP A 141 -2.22 15.76 0.98
CA ASP A 141 -2.24 17.11 0.41
C ASP A 141 -1.16 17.30 -0.68
N GLU A 142 0.01 16.68 -0.52
CA GLU A 142 1.14 16.80 -1.44
C GLU A 142 0.95 16.02 -2.76
N LEU A 143 0.17 14.93 -2.73
CA LEU A 143 0.02 14.07 -3.90
C LEU A 143 -0.56 14.86 -5.10
N PRO A 144 -0.22 14.52 -6.35
CA PRO A 144 -0.87 15.11 -7.53
C PRO A 144 -2.37 14.75 -7.63
N PRO A 145 -3.22 15.54 -8.31
CA PRO A 145 -4.66 15.23 -8.42
C PRO A 145 -4.98 13.86 -9.03
N ASP A 146 -4.13 13.36 -9.93
CA ASP A 146 -4.27 12.05 -10.60
C ASP A 146 -3.79 10.87 -9.75
N TYR A 147 -3.21 11.11 -8.57
CA TYR A 147 -2.79 10.04 -7.67
C TYR A 147 -3.96 9.49 -6.84
N PRO A 148 -3.95 8.17 -6.57
CA PRO A 148 -4.95 7.55 -5.71
C PRO A 148 -4.76 8.01 -4.25
N ARG A 149 -5.88 8.17 -3.54
CA ARG A 149 -5.94 8.62 -2.13
C ARG A 149 -6.96 7.86 -1.28
N GLY A 150 -7.65 6.89 -1.87
CA GLY A 150 -8.77 6.21 -1.21
C GLY A 150 -8.34 5.47 0.06
N ALA A 151 -7.24 4.73 0.00
CA ALA A 151 -6.71 3.98 1.13
C ALA A 151 -6.16 4.88 2.24
N LEU A 152 -5.50 6.00 1.89
CA LEU A 152 -5.01 6.98 2.87
C LEU A 152 -6.16 7.72 3.56
N ILE A 153 -7.21 8.08 2.81
CA ILE A 153 -8.43 8.67 3.37
C ILE A 153 -9.12 7.68 4.31
N GLU A 154 -9.23 6.41 3.92
CA GLU A 154 -9.79 5.37 4.79
C GLU A 154 -8.94 5.13 6.04
N TYR A 155 -7.61 5.22 5.94
CA TYR A 155 -6.68 5.13 7.07
C TYR A 155 -7.02 6.15 8.17
N LEU A 156 -7.47 7.36 7.83
CA LEU A 156 -7.88 8.39 8.80
C LEU A 156 -8.88 7.82 9.83
N GLY A 157 -9.73 6.89 9.40
CA GLY A 157 -10.69 6.17 10.24
C GLY A 157 -10.10 5.56 11.52
N ARG A 158 -8.83 5.16 11.48
CA ARG A 158 -8.11 4.57 12.62
C ARG A 158 -7.54 5.60 13.59
N VAL A 159 -7.26 6.83 13.13
CA VAL A 159 -6.59 7.88 13.92
C VAL A 159 -7.54 8.41 14.99
N LYS A 160 -8.77 8.76 14.61
CA LYS A 160 -9.87 9.23 15.50
C LYS A 160 -9.58 10.55 16.22
N THR A 161 -9.01 11.52 15.51
CA THR A 161 -8.80 12.89 15.99
C THR A 161 -9.73 13.85 15.25
N SER A 162 -9.95 15.04 15.83
CA SER A 162 -10.72 16.12 15.17
C SER A 162 -10.08 16.56 13.85
N GLU A 163 -8.75 16.55 13.78
CA GLU A 163 -8.00 16.85 12.56
C GLU A 163 -8.22 15.80 11.48
N ALA A 164 -8.12 14.50 11.80
CA ALA A 164 -8.41 13.43 10.85
C ALA A 164 -9.88 13.46 10.37
N GLN A 165 -10.82 13.81 11.26
CA GLN A 165 -12.23 14.03 10.90
C GLN A 165 -12.38 15.21 9.93
N ALA A 166 -11.68 16.32 10.15
CA ALA A 166 -11.73 17.48 9.26
C ALA A 166 -11.21 17.13 7.85
N ILE A 167 -10.11 16.38 7.76
CA ILE A 167 -9.57 15.90 6.47
C ILE A 167 -10.58 14.96 5.78
N ALA A 168 -11.16 14.00 6.51
CA ALA A 168 -12.17 13.11 5.93
C ALA A 168 -13.41 13.87 5.43
N LEU A 169 -13.87 14.90 6.15
CA LEU A 169 -14.97 15.76 5.71
C LEU A 169 -14.62 16.56 4.45
N HIS A 170 -13.39 17.05 4.33
CA HIS A 170 -12.94 17.73 3.11
C HIS A 170 -13.06 16.81 1.88
N TRP A 171 -12.68 15.55 2.02
CA TRP A 171 -12.72 14.58 0.92
C TRP A 171 -14.11 13.99 0.62
N LEU A 172 -15.08 14.21 1.50
CA LEU A 172 -16.48 13.87 1.25
C LEU A 172 -17.02 14.61 0.01
N ASP A 173 -16.62 15.87 -0.17
CA ASP A 173 -17.11 16.75 -1.23
C ASP A 173 -16.27 16.66 -2.54
N ASN A 174 -15.15 15.92 -2.55
CA ASN A 174 -14.12 15.98 -3.61
C ASN A 174 -13.84 14.64 -4.32
N GLY A 175 -14.89 13.85 -4.59
CA GLY A 175 -14.77 12.63 -5.41
C GLY A 175 -14.27 11.38 -4.66
N TYR A 176 -14.00 11.47 -3.37
CA TYR A 176 -13.60 10.35 -2.51
C TYR A 176 -14.64 10.01 -1.43
N ALA A 177 -15.91 10.37 -1.68
CA ALA A 177 -17.02 10.20 -0.75
C ALA A 177 -17.13 8.78 -0.18
N TYR A 178 -16.91 7.74 -0.99
CA TYR A 178 -16.93 6.35 -0.53
C TYR A 178 -15.94 6.10 0.62
N PHE A 179 -14.68 6.53 0.46
CA PHE A 179 -13.62 6.33 1.44
C PHE A 179 -13.78 7.27 2.64
N ALA A 180 -14.16 8.52 2.39
CA ALA A 180 -14.44 9.51 3.44
C ALA A 180 -15.55 9.04 4.39
N ILE A 181 -16.67 8.52 3.86
CA ILE A 181 -17.77 7.98 4.68
C ILE A 181 -17.30 6.79 5.52
N LYS A 182 -16.51 5.87 4.94
CA LYS A 182 -15.94 4.74 5.68
C LYS A 182 -15.03 5.20 6.81
N ALA A 183 -14.20 6.22 6.57
CA ALA A 183 -13.33 6.81 7.58
C ALA A 183 -14.16 7.39 8.73
N LEU A 184 -15.16 8.24 8.44
CA LEU A 184 -16.03 8.87 9.45
C LEU A 184 -16.76 7.83 10.32
N VAL A 185 -17.28 6.76 9.70
CA VAL A 185 -17.93 5.65 10.42
C VAL A 185 -16.93 4.93 11.32
N SER A 186 -15.71 4.66 10.83
CA SER A 186 -14.66 3.97 11.61
C SER A 186 -14.21 4.79 12.83
N MET A 187 -14.16 6.12 12.68
CA MET A 187 -13.88 7.05 13.78
C MET A 187 -14.99 7.07 14.83
N LYS A 188 -16.24 6.74 14.45
CA LYS A 188 -17.46 7.14 15.17
C LYS A 188 -17.55 8.66 15.32
N ALA A 189 -17.31 9.37 14.22
CA ALA A 189 -17.31 10.83 14.18
C ALA A 189 -18.66 11.40 14.65
N ILE A 190 -18.62 12.39 15.54
CA ILE A 190 -19.79 13.04 16.13
C ILE A 190 -20.15 14.29 15.31
N GLY A 191 -21.45 14.58 15.16
CA GLY A 191 -21.92 15.79 14.49
C GLY A 191 -21.69 15.84 12.98
N VAL A 192 -21.45 14.68 12.34
CA VAL A 192 -21.22 14.58 10.89
C VAL A 192 -22.37 13.91 10.14
N ARG A 193 -23.40 13.45 10.85
CA ARG A 193 -24.52 12.69 10.28
C ARG A 193 -25.22 13.46 9.17
N ASP A 194 -25.50 14.75 9.39
CA ASP A 194 -26.14 15.64 8.41
C ASP A 194 -25.29 15.84 7.15
N ARG A 195 -23.95 15.81 7.29
CA ARG A 195 -23.03 15.91 6.15
C ARG A 195 -23.05 14.65 5.29
N VAL A 196 -23.28 13.48 5.89
CA VAL A 196 -23.34 12.19 5.16
C VAL A 196 -24.73 11.90 4.60
N ALA A 197 -25.80 12.44 5.19
CA ALA A 197 -27.19 12.18 4.79
C ALA A 197 -27.49 12.37 3.28
N PRO A 198 -26.97 13.40 2.57
CA PRO A 198 -27.20 13.56 1.13
C PRO A 198 -26.75 12.36 0.29
N TYR A 199 -25.71 11.64 0.73
CA TYR A 199 -25.10 10.53 -0.01
C TYR A 199 -25.94 9.24 0.04
N VAL A 200 -27.01 9.18 0.84
CA VAL A 200 -27.93 8.02 0.88
C VAL A 200 -28.59 7.77 -0.49
N ASN A 201 -28.76 8.83 -1.28
CA ASN A 201 -29.36 8.81 -2.61
C ASN A 201 -28.35 9.16 -3.72
N ASP A 202 -27.05 9.06 -3.45
CA ASP A 202 -25.98 9.32 -4.41
C ASP A 202 -26.16 8.54 -5.73
N HIS A 203 -25.69 9.08 -6.85
CA HIS A 203 -25.73 8.35 -8.13
C HIS A 203 -24.87 7.07 -8.11
N ASP A 204 -23.75 7.06 -7.38
CA ASP A 204 -22.85 5.92 -7.26
C ASP A 204 -23.44 4.87 -6.28
N PRO A 205 -23.70 3.63 -6.75
CA PRO A 205 -24.23 2.56 -5.91
C PRO A 205 -23.35 2.22 -4.70
N TRP A 206 -22.02 2.35 -4.82
CA TRP A 206 -21.10 2.06 -3.71
C TRP A 206 -21.17 3.14 -2.65
N VAL A 207 -21.21 4.41 -3.05
CA VAL A 207 -21.38 5.56 -2.15
C VAL A 207 -22.73 5.46 -1.43
N ARG A 208 -23.83 5.21 -2.14
CA ARG A 208 -25.15 4.98 -1.50
C ARG A 208 -25.11 3.88 -0.46
N LYS A 209 -24.46 2.76 -0.77
CA LYS A 209 -24.40 1.60 0.12
C LYS A 209 -23.69 1.95 1.43
N VAL A 210 -22.55 2.64 1.36
CA VAL A 210 -21.82 3.05 2.58
C VAL A 210 -22.53 4.16 3.34
N ALA A 211 -23.18 5.11 2.65
CA ALA A 211 -23.95 6.19 3.27
C ALA A 211 -25.16 5.67 4.06
N LYS A 212 -25.94 4.74 3.47
CA LYS A 212 -27.06 4.08 4.17
C LYS A 212 -26.60 3.40 5.46
N ARG A 213 -25.51 2.65 5.38
CA ARG A 213 -24.91 2.00 6.55
C ARG A 213 -24.35 3.01 7.55
N ALA A 214 -23.87 4.17 7.10
CA ALA A 214 -23.38 5.22 7.97
C ALA A 214 -24.50 5.82 8.83
N MET A 215 -25.72 5.97 8.29
CA MET A 215 -26.89 6.44 9.06
C MET A 215 -27.26 5.51 10.23
N GLU A 216 -26.87 4.25 10.18
CA GLU A 216 -27.12 3.31 11.28
C GLU A 216 -26.02 3.34 12.35
N ARG A 217 -24.84 3.88 12.03
CA ARG A 217 -23.61 3.69 12.82
C ARG A 217 -22.97 4.98 13.32
N LEU A 218 -23.23 6.10 12.65
CA LEU A 218 -22.76 7.41 13.11
C LEU A 218 -23.60 7.84 14.32
N PRO A 219 -22.93 8.30 15.40
CA PRO A 219 -23.61 9.03 16.47
C PRO A 219 -24.41 10.22 15.92
N GLU A 220 -25.40 10.64 16.68
CA GLU A 220 -26.00 11.98 16.54
C GLU A 220 -24.91 13.06 16.70
#